data_AF-A0A1Q3DKZ1-F1
#
_entry.id   AF-A0A1Q3DKZ1-F1
#
_cell.length_a   1.000
_cell.length_b   1.000
_cell.length_c   1.000
_cell.angle_alpha   90.00
_cell.angle_beta   90.00
_cell.angle_gamma   90.00
#
_symmetry.space_group_name_H-M   'P 1'
#
loop_
_entity.id
_entity.type
_entity.pdbx_description
1 polymer ?
#
loop_
_entity_poly.entity_id
_entity_poly.type
_entity_poly.pdbx_seq_one_letter_code
_entity_poly.pdbx_strand_id
1 'polypeptide(L)'
;EGCSCTVTLETCIKAVNPEDPEPTINIYVENQADPAIRLFSEMTTLCGEVVATFGSCNNIPLPYRGQPQSNIDVSAFAHLPEGPVRSSAIVKIMRAAEFDFRNPVRHGILGVPGYVQFT
;
A
#
# COMPACT_ATOMS: atom_id res chain seq x y z
N GLU A 1 17.53 0.08 -4.88
CA GLU A 1 17.50 1.55 -4.82
C GLU A 1 16.12 2.04 -5.21
N GLY A 2 15.56 3.02 -4.51
CA GLY A 2 14.25 3.61 -4.83
C GLY A 2 13.23 3.65 -3.69
N CYS A 3 13.64 3.91 -2.44
CA CYS A 3 12.70 4.42 -1.45
C CYS A 3 12.69 5.95 -1.58
N SER A 4 11.71 6.48 -2.32
CA SER A 4 11.51 7.93 -2.46
C SER A 4 11.25 8.52 -1.08
N CYS A 5 12.22 9.28 -0.56
CA CYS A 5 12.08 10.12 0.63
C CYS A 5 11.10 11.26 0.33
N THR A 6 9.83 10.93 0.16
CA THR A 6 8.77 11.91 -0.01
C THR A 6 8.19 12.21 1.36
N VAL A 7 7.98 13.49 1.66
CA VAL A 7 7.36 13.97 2.90
C VAL A 7 6.17 13.08 3.27
N THR A 8 6.32 12.39 4.39
CA THR A 8 5.47 11.31 4.93
C THR A 8 4.24 11.82 5.66
N LEU A 9 3.80 13.05 5.36
CA LEU A 9 2.62 13.62 5.99
C LEU A 9 1.41 13.22 5.17
N GLU A 10 0.59 12.33 5.72
CA GLU A 10 -0.65 11.88 5.08
C GLU A 10 -1.84 12.62 5.69
N THR A 11 -2.76 13.08 4.83
CA THR A 11 -4.01 13.68 5.30
C THR A 11 -5.01 12.56 5.56
N CYS A 12 -5.38 12.36 6.82
CA CYS A 12 -6.30 11.33 7.26
C CYS A 12 -7.69 11.94 7.51
N ILE A 13 -8.72 11.24 7.06
CA ILE A 13 -10.12 11.59 7.30
C ILE A 13 -10.75 10.43 8.06
N LYS A 14 -11.23 10.70 9.28
CA LYS A 14 -11.88 9.70 10.13
C LYS A 14 -13.29 10.16 10.47
N ALA A 15 -14.28 9.38 10.02
CA ALA A 15 -15.66 9.53 10.47
C ALA A 15 -15.82 8.85 11.85
N VAL A 16 -16.31 9.60 12.83
CA VAL A 16 -16.72 9.09 14.14
C VAL A 16 -18.23 8.90 14.10
N ASN A 17 -18.69 7.72 14.49
CA ASN A 17 -20.10 7.28 14.40
C ASN A 17 -20.65 7.38 12.96
N PRO A 18 -20.12 6.58 12.01
CA PRO A 18 -20.50 6.67 10.60
C PRO A 18 -21.97 6.35 10.32
N GLU A 19 -22.65 5.68 11.23
CA GLU A 19 -24.08 5.33 11.14
C GLU A 19 -25.01 6.49 11.53
N ASP A 20 -24.46 7.59 12.10
CA ASP A 20 -25.24 8.78 12.41
C ASP A 20 -25.59 9.54 11.11
N PRO A 21 -26.82 10.05 10.94
CA PRO A 21 -27.17 10.91 9.80
C PRO A 21 -26.30 12.17 9.68
N GLU A 22 -25.69 12.65 10.77
CA GLU A 22 -24.69 13.73 10.80
C GLU A 22 -23.39 13.24 11.46
N PRO A 23 -22.55 12.47 10.74
CA PRO A 23 -21.34 11.89 11.32
C PRO A 23 -20.31 13.00 11.61
N THR A 24 -19.62 12.90 12.74
CA THR A 24 -18.54 13.83 13.06
C THR A 24 -17.30 13.45 12.27
N ILE A 25 -16.84 14.32 11.38
CA ILE A 25 -15.66 14.08 10.53
C ILE A 25 -14.44 14.77 11.15
N ASN A 26 -13.44 13.98 11.53
CA ASN A 26 -12.15 14.49 11.97
C ASN A 26 -11.15 14.43 10.81
N ILE A 27 -10.57 15.59 10.49
CA ILE A 27 -9.49 15.71 9.50
C ILE A 27 -8.22 16.06 10.25
N TYR A 28 -7.18 15.25 10.11
CA TYR A 28 -5.90 15.47 10.75
C TYR A 28 -4.75 15.03 9.85
N VAL A 29 -3.53 15.44 10.18
CA VAL A 29 -2.33 15.05 9.48
C VAL A 29 -1.60 14.02 10.32
N GLU A 30 -1.29 12.87 9.72
CA GLU A 30 -0.51 11.80 10.34
C GLU A 30 0.89 11.77 9.75
N ASN A 31 1.90 11.66 10.62
CA ASN A 31 3.29 11.54 10.19
C ASN A 31 3.67 10.07 10.01
N GLN A 32 3.64 9.60 8.76
CA GLN A 32 4.04 8.25 8.36
C GLN A 32 5.55 7.99 8.52
N ALA A 33 6.37 9.00 8.84
CA ALA A 33 7.77 8.81 9.24
C ALA A 33 7.93 8.60 10.75
N ASP A 34 6.85 8.67 11.53
CA ASP A 34 6.92 8.27 12.93
C ASP A 34 7.44 6.83 13.02
N PRO A 35 8.51 6.57 13.81
CA PRO A 35 9.12 5.25 13.89
C PRO A 35 8.15 4.14 14.27
N ALA A 36 7.14 4.43 15.10
CA ALA A 36 6.16 3.44 15.51
C ALA A 36 5.21 3.08 14.36
N ILE A 37 4.72 4.09 13.62
CA ILE A 37 3.84 3.89 12.45
C ILE A 37 4.57 3.11 11.36
N ARG A 38 5.82 3.51 11.07
CA ARG A 38 6.65 2.82 10.08
C ARG A 38 6.97 1.40 10.50
N LEU A 39 7.31 1.15 11.75
CA LEU A 39 7.54 -0.21 12.24
C LEU A 39 6.29 -1.07 12.11
N PHE A 40 5.13 -0.53 12.48
CA PHE A 40 3.86 -1.23 12.41
C PHE A 40 3.47 -1.59 10.96
N SER A 41 3.64 -0.67 10.01
CA SER A 41 3.31 -0.91 8.60
C SER A 41 4.22 -1.96 7.95
N GLU A 42 5.52 -1.93 8.26
CA GLU A 42 6.48 -2.93 7.79
C GLU A 42 6.19 -4.31 8.40
N MET A 43 5.87 -4.37 9.69
CA MET A 43 5.54 -5.64 10.36
C MET A 43 4.22 -6.25 9.84
N THR A 44 3.23 -5.42 9.53
CA THR A 44 2.00 -5.83 8.84
C THR A 44 2.30 -6.38 7.44
N THR A 45 3.16 -5.71 6.67
CA THR A 45 3.57 -6.17 5.34
C THR A 45 4.28 -7.52 5.42
N LEU A 46 5.22 -7.67 6.35
CA LEU A 46 5.93 -8.92 6.61
C LEU A 46 4.97 -10.06 7.01
N CYS A 47 4.00 -9.78 7.89
CA CYS A 47 3.01 -10.78 8.30
C CYS A 47 2.20 -11.28 7.09
N GLY A 48 1.76 -10.37 6.23
CA GLY A 48 1.04 -10.72 5.00
C GLY A 48 1.87 -11.53 4.00
N GLU A 49 3.17 -11.26 3.89
CA GLU A 49 4.09 -12.05 3.07
C GLU A 49 4.31 -13.46 3.65
N VAL A 50 4.47 -13.58 4.96
CA VAL A 50 4.61 -14.87 5.65
C VAL A 50 3.37 -15.73 5.46
N VAL A 51 2.18 -15.16 5.60
CA VAL A 51 0.91 -15.86 5.37
C VAL A 51 0.78 -16.29 3.91
N ALA A 52 1.13 -15.43 2.96
CA ALA A 52 1.11 -15.77 1.54
C ALA A 52 2.07 -16.94 1.23
N THR A 53 3.28 -16.90 1.78
CA THR A 53 4.28 -17.95 1.63
C THR A 53 3.80 -19.27 2.24
N PHE A 54 3.25 -19.23 3.45
CA PHE A 54 2.69 -20.40 4.11
C PHE A 54 1.56 -21.02 3.29
N GLY A 55 0.63 -20.20 2.79
CA GLY A 55 -0.46 -20.68 1.94
C GLY A 55 0.04 -21.35 0.67
N SER A 56 1.03 -20.73 0.00
CA SER A 56 1.63 -21.27 -1.21
C SER A 56 2.33 -22.61 -0.96
N CYS A 57 3.15 -22.72 0.09
CA CYS A 57 3.89 -23.94 0.39
C CYS A 57 2.97 -25.12 0.77
N ASN A 58 1.78 -24.82 1.29
CA ASN A 58 0.82 -25.84 1.74
C ASN A 58 -0.36 -26.03 0.79
N ASN A 59 -0.35 -25.40 -0.39
CA ASN A 59 -1.44 -25.41 -1.38
C ASN A 59 -2.80 -24.97 -0.78
N ILE A 60 -2.77 -23.96 0.08
CA ILE A 60 -3.97 -23.38 0.69
C ILE A 60 -4.46 -22.21 -0.17
N PRO A 61 -5.71 -22.25 -0.67
CA PRO A 61 -6.35 -21.10 -1.28
C PRO A 61 -6.49 -19.95 -0.28
N LEU A 62 -5.90 -18.80 -0.58
CA LEU A 62 -5.96 -17.58 0.23
C LEU A 62 -6.30 -16.39 -0.67
N PRO A 63 -6.85 -15.29 -0.13
CA PRO A 63 -7.10 -14.07 -0.91
C PRO A 63 -5.76 -13.34 -1.18
N TYR A 64 -4.95 -13.84 -2.10
CA TYR A 64 -3.68 -13.24 -2.46
C TYR A 64 -3.93 -11.89 -3.14
N ARG A 65 -3.49 -10.81 -2.51
CA ARG A 65 -3.65 -9.44 -2.99
C ARG A 65 -2.38 -9.02 -3.73
N GLY A 66 -2.40 -9.16 -5.05
CA GLY A 66 -1.30 -8.80 -5.93
C GLY A 66 -1.46 -7.41 -6.51
N GLN A 67 -0.38 -6.91 -7.11
CA GLN A 67 -0.42 -5.73 -7.95
C GLN A 67 0.61 -5.92 -9.07
N PRO A 68 0.18 -6.26 -10.29
CA PRO A 68 1.08 -6.51 -11.40
C PRO A 68 2.04 -5.34 -11.61
N GLN A 69 3.32 -5.65 -11.80
CA GLN A 69 4.33 -4.62 -12.04
C GLN A 69 3.90 -3.77 -13.24
N SER A 70 3.73 -2.49 -13.01
CA SER A 70 3.49 -1.52 -14.07
C SER A 70 4.85 -1.13 -14.65
N ASN A 71 4.99 -1.13 -15.98
CA ASN A 71 6.19 -0.63 -16.64
C ASN A 71 6.14 0.90 -16.67
N ILE A 72 6.36 1.52 -15.51
CA ILE A 72 6.26 2.96 -15.33
C ILE A 72 7.61 3.60 -15.63
N ASP A 73 7.66 4.43 -16.66
CA ASP A 73 8.79 5.32 -16.89
C ASP A 73 8.72 6.50 -15.91
N VAL A 74 9.43 6.40 -14.79
CA VAL A 74 9.47 7.45 -13.76
C VAL A 74 10.10 8.74 -14.31
N SER A 75 10.96 8.65 -15.33
CA SER A 75 11.61 9.82 -15.93
C SER A 75 10.61 10.75 -16.62
N ALA A 76 9.48 10.23 -17.09
CA ALA A 76 8.39 11.01 -17.67
C ALA A 76 7.83 12.06 -16.67
N PHE A 77 7.99 11.84 -15.37
CA PHE A 77 7.51 12.73 -14.30
C PHE A 77 8.60 13.63 -13.70
N ALA A 78 9.84 13.60 -14.23
CA ALA A 78 10.94 14.40 -13.72
C ALA A 78 10.69 15.93 -13.82
N HIS A 79 9.82 16.34 -14.76
CA HIS A 79 9.40 17.73 -14.92
C HIS A 79 8.50 18.24 -13.76
N LEU A 80 7.90 17.35 -12.97
CA LEU A 80 7.13 17.71 -11.78
C LEU A 80 8.08 17.88 -10.60
N PRO A 81 7.87 18.83 -9.68
CA PRO A 81 8.69 18.95 -8.46
C PRO A 81 8.56 17.70 -7.58
N GLU A 82 9.62 17.36 -6.83
CA GLU A 82 9.54 16.33 -5.79
C GLU A 82 8.46 16.66 -4.77
N GLY A 83 7.70 15.66 -4.33
CA GLY A 83 6.60 15.84 -3.39
C GLY A 83 5.26 15.26 -3.86
N PRO A 84 4.16 15.67 -3.22
CA PRO A 84 2.84 15.08 -3.42
C PRO A 84 2.33 15.10 -4.87
N VAL A 85 2.68 16.14 -5.64
CA VAL A 85 2.27 16.27 -7.05
C VAL A 85 2.86 15.16 -7.91
N ARG A 86 4.18 14.94 -7.82
CA ARG A 86 4.86 13.87 -8.54
C ARG A 86 4.39 12.50 -8.05
N SER A 87 4.26 12.30 -6.75
CA SER A 87 3.75 11.04 -6.18
C SER A 87 2.34 10.71 -6.65
N SER A 88 1.42 11.69 -6.65
CA SER A 88 0.05 11.50 -7.13
C SER A 88 0.01 11.15 -8.62
N ALA A 89 0.84 11.80 -9.45
CA ALA A 89 0.94 11.51 -10.87
C ALA A 89 1.43 10.07 -11.14
N ILE A 90 2.43 9.61 -10.38
CA ILE A 90 2.94 8.24 -10.47
C ILE A 90 1.87 7.23 -10.03
N VAL A 91 1.20 7.45 -8.89
CA VAL A 91 0.16 6.54 -8.39
C VAL A 91 -1.02 6.41 -9.36
N LYS A 92 -1.40 7.50 -10.04
CA LYS A 92 -2.51 7.48 -11.02
C LYS A 92 -2.31 6.55 -12.20
N ILE A 93 -1.07 6.24 -12.56
CA ILE A 93 -0.75 5.36 -13.69
C ILE A 93 -0.37 3.94 -13.24
N MET A 94 -0.35 3.68 -11.93
CA MET A 94 -0.15 2.34 -11.41
C MET A 94 -1.39 1.47 -11.64
N ARG A 95 -1.18 0.19 -11.93
CA ARG A 95 -2.27 -0.78 -11.98
C ARG A 95 -2.90 -0.93 -10.59
N ALA A 96 -4.22 -1.11 -10.55
CA ALA A 96 -4.93 -1.45 -9.33
C ALA A 96 -4.44 -2.79 -8.75
N ALA A 97 -4.60 -2.96 -7.45
CA ALA A 97 -4.42 -4.26 -6.82
C ALA A 97 -5.54 -5.22 -7.24
N GLU A 98 -5.20 -6.49 -7.37
CA GLU A 98 -6.11 -7.57 -7.77
C GLU A 98 -6.01 -8.74 -6.80
N PHE A 99 -7.05 -9.57 -6.76
CA PHE A 99 -7.08 -10.77 -5.94
C PHE A 99 -6.97 -12.03 -6.81
N ASP A 100 -6.08 -12.94 -6.42
CA ASP A 100 -6.04 -14.32 -6.91
C ASP A 100 -6.25 -15.25 -5.72
N PHE A 101 -7.07 -16.28 -5.87
CA PHE A 101 -7.40 -17.22 -4.79
C PHE A 101 -6.65 -18.55 -4.88
N ARG A 102 -5.92 -18.76 -5.97
CA ARG A 102 -5.22 -20.02 -6.25
C ARG A 102 -3.72 -19.86 -6.05
N ASN A 103 -3.14 -18.76 -6.53
CA ASN A 103 -1.70 -18.58 -6.54
C ASN A 103 -1.30 -17.22 -5.95
N PRO A 104 -0.17 -17.13 -5.25
CA PRO A 104 0.40 -15.85 -4.88
C PRO A 104 0.70 -14.99 -6.11
N VAL A 105 0.37 -13.70 -6.01
CA VAL A 105 0.66 -12.70 -7.03
C VAL A 105 1.58 -11.64 -6.44
N ARG A 106 2.63 -11.29 -7.18
CA ARG A 106 3.60 -10.26 -6.77
C ARG A 106 2.89 -8.93 -6.53
N HIS A 107 3.27 -8.25 -5.46
CA HIS A 107 2.78 -6.91 -5.16
C HIS A 107 3.83 -5.87 -5.54
N GLY A 108 3.64 -5.20 -6.68
CA GLY A 108 4.62 -4.26 -7.27
C GLY A 108 5.04 -3.13 -6.34
N ILE A 109 4.09 -2.45 -5.67
CA ILE A 109 4.40 -1.36 -4.72
C ILE A 109 5.07 -1.87 -3.43
N LEU A 110 4.55 -2.93 -2.81
CA LEU A 110 5.11 -3.47 -1.56
C LEU A 110 6.45 -4.20 -1.77
N GLY A 111 6.76 -4.62 -3.00
CA GLY A 111 8.02 -5.29 -3.33
C GLY A 111 8.10 -6.76 -2.95
N VAL A 112 7.00 -7.39 -2.51
CA VAL A 112 6.94 -8.78 -2.05
C VAL A 112 6.44 -9.76 -3.13
N PRO A 113 6.90 -11.03 -3.14
CA PRO A 113 6.51 -12.04 -4.14
C PRO A 113 5.05 -12.50 -4.00
N GLY A 114 4.45 -12.35 -2.82
CA GLY A 114 3.05 -12.62 -2.55
C GLY A 114 2.62 -11.91 -1.27
N TYR A 115 1.35 -11.52 -1.20
CA TYR A 115 0.81 -10.80 -0.04
C TYR A 115 -0.63 -11.23 0.22
N VAL A 116 -0.96 -11.44 1.49
CA VAL A 116 -2.34 -11.63 1.98
C VAL A 116 -2.58 -10.56 3.04
N GLN A 117 -3.65 -9.79 2.88
CA GLN A 117 -4.03 -8.80 3.89
C GLN A 117 -4.68 -9.52 5.08
N PHE A 118 -3.87 -9.79 6.10
CA PHE A 118 -4.25 -10.58 7.27
C PHE A 118 -4.56 -9.74 8.51
N THR A 119 -3.85 -8.62 8.70
CA THR A 119 -3.99 -7.70 9.85
C THR A 119 -4.89 -6.52 9.56
#